data_AF-A0A3P1S4G8-F1
#
_entry.id   AF-A0A3P1S4G8-F1
#
_cell.length_a   1.000
_cell.length_b   1.000
_cell.length_c   1.000
_cell.angle_alpha   90.00
_cell.angle_beta   90.00
_cell.angle_gamma   90.00
#
_symmetry.space_group_name_H-M   'P 1'
#
loop_
_entity.id
_entity.type
_entity.pdbx_description
1 polymer ?
#
loop_
_entity_poly.entity_id
_entity_poly.type
_entity_poly.pdbx_seq_one_letter_code
_entity_poly.pdbx_strand_id
1 'polypeptide(L)' 'MKYIIFSFETGDFLTNSQGKILVFESQGLAFQYLQKHYHQEERVPVTKKFTEYDEDYPYFQAPFRFHKAG' A
#
# COMPACT_ATOMS: atom_id res chain seq x y z
N MET A 1 -7.12 -15.91 10.38
CA MET A 1 -7.91 -14.74 9.93
C MET A 1 -7.22 -14.20 8.70
N LYS A 2 -7.89 -14.16 7.57
CA LYS A 2 -7.29 -13.72 6.31
C LYS A 2 -7.50 -12.22 6.12
N TYR A 3 -6.68 -11.60 5.29
CA TYR A 3 -6.71 -10.18 4.99
C TYR A 3 -6.70 -9.97 3.48
N ILE A 4 -7.48 -9.01 3.00
CA ILE A 4 -7.48 -8.54 1.62
C ILE A 4 -7.24 -7.03 1.63
N ILE A 5 -6.72 -6.50 0.52
CA ILE A 5 -6.37 -5.08 0.42
C ILE A 5 -7.31 -4.45 -0.60
N PHE A 6 -8.01 -3.39 -0.20
CA PHE A 6 -8.80 -2.54 -1.08
C PHE A 6 -7.99 -1.31 -1.50
N SER A 7 -7.98 -1.00 -2.79
CA SER A 7 -7.38 0.21 -3.34
C SER A 7 -8.46 1.24 -3.61
N PHE A 8 -8.30 2.44 -3.04
CA PHE A 8 -9.21 3.55 -3.32
C PHE A 8 -8.99 4.16 -4.71
N GLU A 9 -7.81 3.98 -5.29
CA GLU A 9 -7.49 4.47 -6.64
C GLU A 9 -8.26 3.68 -7.70
N THR A 10 -8.26 2.35 -7.60
CA THR A 10 -8.97 1.48 -8.57
C THR A 10 -10.42 1.24 -8.17
N GLY A 11 -10.79 1.51 -6.91
CA GLY A 11 -12.13 1.24 -6.38
C GLY A 11 -12.42 -0.25 -6.19
N ASP A 12 -11.39 -1.11 -6.17
CA ASP A 12 -11.53 -2.57 -6.08
C ASP A 12 -10.41 -3.18 -5.21
N PHE A 13 -10.51 -4.48 -4.95
CA PHE A 13 -9.50 -5.25 -4.24
C PHE A 13 -8.28 -5.51 -5.13
N LEU A 14 -7.10 -5.55 -4.50
CA LEU A 14 -5.88 -5.92 -5.20
C LEU A 14 -5.98 -7.38 -5.67
N THR A 15 -5.66 -7.59 -6.94
CA THR A 15 -5.64 -8.91 -7.58
C THR A 15 -4.24 -9.34 -7.96
N ASN A 16 -4.01 -10.65 -8.02
CA ASN A 16 -2.82 -11.21 -8.64
C ASN A 16 -2.87 -11.06 -10.17
N SER A 17 -1.80 -11.47 -10.86
CA SER A 17 -1.70 -11.44 -12.33
C SER A 17 -2.75 -12.30 -13.05
N GLN A 18 -3.46 -13.18 -12.33
CA GLN A 18 -4.54 -14.03 -12.85
C GLN A 18 -5.93 -13.46 -12.55
N GLY A 19 -6.03 -12.24 -12.01
CA GLY A 19 -7.30 -11.59 -11.68
C GLY A 19 -7.97 -12.12 -10.40
N LYS A 20 -7.28 -12.91 -9.57
CA LYS A 20 -7.81 -13.38 -8.28
C LYS A 20 -7.42 -12.42 -7.17
N ILE A 21 -8.36 -12.13 -6.26
CA ILE A 21 -8.13 -11.28 -5.09
C ILE A 21 -6.94 -11.81 -4.27
N LEU A 22 -6.04 -10.91 -3.90
CA LEU A 22 -4.90 -11.20 -3.03
C LEU A 22 -5.39 -11.38 -1.60
N VAL A 23 -5.16 -12.58 -1.06
CA VAL A 23 -5.53 -12.97 0.30
C VAL A 23 -4.27 -13.27 1.09
N PHE A 24 -4.13 -12.64 2.24
CA PHE A 24 -2.97 -12.73 3.12
C PHE A 24 -3.36 -13.40 4.45
N GLU A 25 -2.51 -14.27 4.98
CA GLU A 25 -2.75 -14.95 6.26
C GLU A 25 -2.59 -14.01 7.47
N SER A 26 -1.97 -12.84 7.28
CA SER A 26 -1.82 -11.83 8.32
C SER A 26 -1.78 -10.43 7.72
N GLN A 27 -2.12 -9.44 8.55
CA GLN A 27 -2.00 -8.02 8.17
C GLN A 27 -0.55 -7.63 7.87
N GLY A 28 0.43 -8.23 8.56
CA GLY A 28 1.85 -7.99 8.31
C GLY A 28 2.29 -8.42 6.91
N LEU A 29 1.80 -9.56 6.42
CA LEU A 29 2.06 -10.03 5.05
C LEU A 29 1.44 -9.09 4.01
N ALA A 30 0.21 -8.62 4.28
CA ALA A 30 -0.46 -7.64 3.42
C ALA A 30 0.33 -6.31 3.35
N PHE A 31 0.87 -5.85 4.48
CA PHE A 31 1.68 -4.64 4.54
C PHE A 31 3.03 -4.80 3.83
N GLN A 32 3.72 -5.94 3.99
CA GLN A 32 4.96 -6.23 3.26
C GLN A 32 4.74 -6.23 1.75
N TYR A 33 3.59 -6.75 1.30
CA TYR A 33 3.22 -6.71 -0.12
C TYR A 33 3.07 -5.27 -0.63
N LEU A 34 2.39 -4.40 0.13
CA LEU A 34 2.27 -2.98 -0.21
C LEU A 34 3.64 -2.28 -0.25
N GLN A 35 4.51 -2.54 0.73
CA GLN A 35 5.85 -1.98 0.75
C GLN A 35 6.69 -2.40 -0.46
N LYS A 36 6.53 -3.63 -0.94
CA LYS A 36 7.32 -4.11 -2.07
C LYS A 36 6.81 -3.60 -3.42
N HIS A 37 5.49 -3.46 -3.57
CA HIS A 37 4.87 -3.24 -4.87
C HIS A 37 4.30 -1.83 -5.08
N TYR A 38 3.95 -1.14 -4.00
CA TYR A 38 3.24 0.15 -4.04
C TYR A 38 3.93 1.22 -3.18
N HIS A 39 5.11 0.95 -2.63
CA HIS A 39 5.88 1.96 -1.94
C HIS A 39 6.35 3.01 -2.93
N GLN A 40 6.18 4.27 -2.56
CA GLN A 40 6.64 5.39 -3.35
C GLN A 40 8.13 5.60 -3.06
N GLU A 41 8.95 5.76 -4.10
CA GLU A 41 10.38 5.98 -3.93
C GLU A 41 10.63 7.26 -3.11
N GLU A 42 11.55 7.18 -2.14
CA GLU A 42 11.97 8.34 -1.36
C GLU A 42 12.51 9.42 -2.30
N ARG A 43 12.02 10.66 -2.15
CA ARG A 43 12.59 11.77 -2.91
C ARG A 43 14.07 11.93 -2.55
N VAL A 44 14.92 11.96 -3.56
CA VAL A 44 16.30 12.42 -3.39
C VAL A 44 16.24 13.86 -2.88
N PRO A 45 16.77 14.16 -1.68
CA PRO A 45 16.57 15.46 -1.06
C PRO A 45 17.27 16.56 -1.85
N VAL A 46 16.49 17.41 -2.53
CA VAL A 46 17.02 18.59 -3.22
C VAL A 46 17.14 19.71 -2.18
N THR A 47 18.34 19.80 -1.60
CA THR A 47 18.81 20.84 -0.67
C THR A 47 18.13 20.96 0.69
N LYS A 48 18.97 20.89 1.73
CA LYS A 48 18.68 21.07 3.15
C LYS A 48 17.70 22.21 3.42
N LYS A 49 16.47 21.87 3.79
CA LYS A 49 15.64 22.58 4.79
C LYS A 49 14.35 21.78 4.98
N PHE A 50 14.23 21.18 6.16
CA PHE A 50 13.03 20.55 6.72
C PHE A 50 12.51 19.31 5.97
N THR A 51 12.77 18.12 6.54
CA THR A 51 11.85 17.00 6.44
C THR A 51 10.69 17.28 7.41
N GLU A 52 9.79 18.19 7.03
CA GLU A 52 8.42 18.03 7.50
C GLU A 52 7.95 16.69 6.92
N TYR A 53 7.31 15.87 7.74
CA TYR A 53 6.52 14.77 7.22
C TYR A 53 5.41 15.44 6.40
N ASP A 54 5.69 15.71 5.13
CA ASP A 54 4.73 16.29 4.19
C ASP A 54 3.51 15.37 4.20
N GLU A 55 2.40 15.82 4.80
CA GLU A 55 1.10 15.15 4.67
C GLU A 55 0.71 15.01 3.18
N ASP A 56 1.31 15.85 2.34
CA ASP A 56 1.21 15.84 0.88
C ASP A 56 2.05 14.75 0.18
N TYR A 57 2.87 13.97 0.90
CA TYR A 57 3.67 12.88 0.33
C TYR A 57 3.22 11.51 0.84
N PRO A 58 2.25 10.87 0.17
CA PRO A 58 1.74 9.59 0.62
C PRO A 58 2.85 8.52 0.56
N TYR A 59 2.98 7.75 1.65
CA TYR A 59 3.98 6.67 1.79
C TYR A 59 3.77 5.53 0.76
N PHE A 60 2.56 5.44 0.22
CA PHE A 60 2.15 4.50 -0.80
C PHE A 60 1.59 5.27 -2.00
N GLN A 61 1.77 4.72 -3.20
CA GLN A 61 1.28 5.30 -4.46
C GLN A 61 -0.24 5.54 -4.49
N ALA A 62 -1.00 4.80 -3.65
CA ALA A 62 -2.43 4.95 -3.50
C ALA A 62 -2.88 4.77 -2.05
N PRO A 63 -4.06 5.28 -1.66
CA PRO A 63 -4.65 4.95 -0.39
C PRO A 63 -5.13 3.50 -0.41
N PHE A 64 -4.72 2.72 0.61
CA PHE A 64 -5.10 1.33 0.78
C PHE A 64 -5.84 1.09 2.09
N ARG A 65 -6.80 0.14 2.07
CA ARG A 65 -7.50 -0.32 3.28
C ARG A 65 -7.40 -1.82 3.43
N PHE A 66 -6.99 -2.27 4.60
CA PHE A 66 -7.04 -3.69 4.97
C PHE A 66 -8.45 -4.09 5.36
N HIS A 67 -8.93 -5.19 4.78
CA HIS A 67 -10.21 -5.80 5.13
C HIS A 67 -9.98 -7.23 5.63
N LYS A 68 -10.71 -7.64 6.66
CA LYS A 68 -10.62 -9.01 7.20
C LYS A 68 -11.49 -9.93 6.34
N ALA A 69 -10.88 -10.95 5.76
CA ALA A 69 -11.58 -12.05 5.09
C ALA A 69 -11.70 -13.21 6.08
N GLY A 70 -12.94 -13.71 6.23
CA GLY A 70 -13.30 -14.82 7.12
C GLY A 70 -12.55 -16.11 6.81
#